data_AF-A0A956KVE3-F1
#
_entry.id   AF-A0A956KVE3-F1
#
_cell.length_a   1.000
_cell.length_b   1.000
_cell.length_c   1.000
_cell.angle_alpha   90.00
_cell.angle_beta   90.00
_cell.angle_gamma   90.00
#
_symmetry.space_group_name_H-M   'P 1'
#
loop_
_entity.id
_entity.type
_entity.pdbx_description
1 polymer ?
#
loop_
_entity_poly.entity_id
_entity_poly.type
_entity_poly.pdbx_seq_one_letter_code
_entity_poly.pdbx_strand_id
1 'polypeptide(L)'
;MDTIGARRGNEACSKAMRWTQAKAARFQELRRVQAHGSLQSVEREELDALLAELDADEAEALRPFTDRTREEAATMAAETATLRAKVRELERLAREEERLLADARAYLERLRERSEALAEDYLRVTGHALVPAR
;
A
#
# COMPACT_ATOMS: atom_id res chain seq x y z
N MET A 1 -45.45 34.43 -0.71
CA MET A 1 -45.79 34.41 0.72
C MET A 1 -45.97 32.96 1.12
N ASP A 2 -45.27 32.57 2.18
CA ASP A 2 -45.51 31.40 3.03
C ASP A 2 -45.20 30.01 2.43
N THR A 3 -44.42 29.11 3.03
CA THR A 3 -43.80 29.07 4.36
C THR A 3 -42.53 28.21 4.33
N ILE A 4 -41.51 28.74 4.99
CA ILE A 4 -40.33 28.04 5.51
C ILE A 4 -40.81 27.07 6.59
N GLY A 5 -40.51 25.77 6.48
CA GLY A 5 -40.74 24.86 7.60
C GLY A 5 -40.67 23.39 7.21
N ALA A 6 -39.55 22.74 7.55
CA ALA A 6 -39.46 21.32 7.97
C ALA A 6 -38.07 20.68 7.79
N ARG A 7 -37.02 21.43 7.39
CA ARG A 7 -35.65 20.88 7.26
C ARG A 7 -34.70 21.13 8.45
N ARG A 8 -35.21 21.65 9.58
CA ARG A 8 -34.38 21.98 10.77
C ARG A 8 -34.54 21.05 11.97
N GLY A 9 -35.40 20.03 11.88
CA GLY A 9 -35.69 19.13 13.01
C GLY A 9 -34.71 17.97 13.19
N ASN A 10 -34.01 17.53 12.13
CA ASN A 10 -33.25 16.27 12.16
C ASN A 10 -31.73 16.44 12.38
N GLU A 11 -31.17 17.65 12.23
CA GLU A 11 -29.76 17.94 12.53
C GLU A 11 -29.51 18.29 14.01
N ALA A 12 -30.55 18.68 14.74
CA ALA A 12 -30.43 19.07 16.15
C ALA A 12 -30.28 17.87 17.10
N CYS A 13 -30.79 16.70 16.71
CA CYS A 13 -30.76 15.48 17.54
C CYS A 13 -29.43 14.69 17.40
N SER A 14 -28.73 14.78 16.26
CA SER A 14 -27.43 14.13 16.07
C SER A 14 -26.26 14.86 16.77
N LYS A 15 -26.48 16.08 17.26
CA LYS A 15 -25.47 16.95 17.88
C LYS A 15 -25.54 16.97 19.41
N ALA A 16 -26.46 16.19 20.00
CA ALA A 16 -26.88 16.27 21.40
C ALA A 16 -26.04 15.47 22.42
N MET A 17 -24.94 14.81 22.04
CA MET A 17 -24.14 13.99 22.98
C MET A 17 -22.61 14.19 22.92
N ARG A 18 -22.11 15.27 22.31
CA ARG A 18 -20.68 15.62 22.36
C ARG A 18 -20.30 16.14 23.74
N TRP A 19 -19.15 15.70 24.27
CA TRP A 19 -18.48 16.27 25.44
C TRP A 19 -18.84 17.75 25.72
N THR A 20 -19.65 17.99 26.76
CA THR A 20 -20.21 19.33 27.04
C THR A 20 -19.36 20.10 28.04
N GLN A 21 -19.52 21.43 28.08
CA GLN A 21 -18.84 22.27 29.07
C GLN A 21 -19.19 21.88 30.52
N ALA A 22 -20.42 21.39 30.76
CA ALA A 22 -20.84 20.89 32.06
C ALA A 22 -20.10 19.59 32.45
N LYS A 23 -19.95 18.64 31.51
CA LYS A 23 -19.16 17.42 31.70
C LYS A 23 -17.68 17.74 31.92
N ALA A 24 -17.13 18.68 31.15
CA ALA A 24 -15.76 19.16 31.33
C ALA A 24 -15.55 19.79 32.72
N ALA A 25 -16.48 20.63 33.18
CA ALA A 25 -16.40 21.23 34.51
C ALA A 25 -16.50 20.17 35.62
N ARG A 26 -17.42 19.19 35.49
CA ARG A 26 -17.56 18.08 36.44
C ARG A 26 -16.32 17.19 36.46
N PHE A 27 -15.77 16.85 35.30
CA PHE A 27 -14.53 16.11 35.15
C PHE A 27 -13.36 16.83 35.84
N GLN A 28 -13.19 18.14 35.60
CA GLN A 28 -12.13 18.92 36.24
C GLN A 28 -12.28 18.98 37.76
N GLU A 29 -13.52 19.07 38.27
CA GLU A 29 -13.78 19.01 39.70
C GLU A 29 -13.40 17.65 40.29
N LEU A 30 -13.87 16.56 39.68
CA LEU A 30 -13.52 15.19 40.12
C LEU A 30 -12.01 14.95 40.07
N ARG A 31 -11.30 15.48 39.06
CA ARG A 31 -9.83 15.40 38.95
C ARG A 31 -9.13 16.18 40.05
N ARG A 32 -9.66 17.34 40.46
CA ARG A 32 -9.14 18.08 41.62
C ARG A 32 -9.37 17.31 42.91
N VAL A 33 -10.57 16.79 43.16
CA VAL A 33 -10.87 15.97 44.34
C VAL A 33 -9.99 14.71 44.38
N GLN A 34 -9.75 14.07 43.23
CA GLN A 34 -8.83 12.95 43.09
C GLN A 34 -7.39 13.32 43.48
N ALA A 35 -6.90 14.48 43.03
CA ALA A 35 -5.56 14.96 43.33
C ALA A 35 -5.34 15.23 44.84
N HIS A 36 -6.42 15.57 45.57
CA HIS A 36 -6.38 15.74 47.03
C HIS A 36 -6.59 14.42 47.79
N GLY A 37 -6.77 13.29 47.09
CA GLY A 37 -6.92 11.96 47.69
C GLY A 37 -8.25 11.72 48.41
N SER A 38 -9.23 12.61 48.27
CA SER A 38 -10.51 12.56 48.99
C SER A 38 -11.67 11.97 48.18
N LEU A 39 -11.39 11.43 46.99
CA LEU A 39 -12.39 10.90 46.07
C LEU A 39 -13.09 9.67 46.63
N GLN A 40 -14.42 9.74 46.72
CA GLN A 40 -15.28 8.66 47.20
C GLN A 40 -15.52 7.60 46.12
N SER A 41 -16.07 6.43 46.48
CA SER A 41 -16.35 5.36 45.51
C SER A 41 -17.29 5.80 44.40
N VAL A 42 -18.39 6.49 44.76
CA VAL A 42 -19.38 6.99 43.78
C VAL A 42 -18.75 8.02 42.84
N GLU A 43 -17.87 8.87 43.34
CA GLU A 43 -17.16 9.88 42.54
C GLU A 43 -16.09 9.24 41.62
N ARG A 44 -15.49 8.11 42.03
CA ARG A 44 -14.64 7.29 41.16
C ARG A 44 -15.43 6.69 40.01
N GLU A 45 -16.56 6.06 40.30
CA GLU A 45 -17.43 5.48 39.27
C GLU A 45 -17.91 6.55 38.27
N GLU A 46 -18.24 7.75 38.75
CA GLU A 46 -18.61 8.87 37.89
C GLU A 46 -17.43 9.35 37.01
N LEU A 47 -16.23 9.44 37.58
CA LEU A 47 -15.02 9.81 36.83
C LEU A 47 -14.70 8.77 35.74
N ASP A 48 -14.79 7.48 36.07
CA ASP A 48 -14.56 6.38 35.13
C ASP A 48 -15.59 6.40 33.99
N ALA A 49 -16.86 6.68 34.31
CA ALA A 49 -17.91 6.83 33.31
C ALA A 49 -17.65 8.01 32.36
N LEU A 50 -17.19 9.16 32.89
CA LEU A 50 -16.83 10.32 32.08
C LEU A 50 -15.63 10.04 31.17
N LEU A 51 -14.63 9.30 31.66
CA LEU A 51 -13.48 8.88 30.85
C LEU A 51 -13.90 7.93 29.72
N ALA A 52 -14.72 6.93 30.03
CA ALA A 52 -15.22 6.00 29.02
C ALA A 52 -16.04 6.70 27.93
N GLU A 53 -16.82 7.72 28.30
CA GLU A 53 -17.55 8.55 27.33
C GLU A 53 -16.60 9.37 26.45
N LEU A 54 -15.56 9.99 27.04
CA LEU A 54 -14.55 10.74 26.29
C LEU A 54 -13.79 9.82 25.31
N ASP A 55 -13.38 8.64 25.75
CA ASP A 55 -12.71 7.65 24.91
C ASP A 55 -13.60 7.21 23.74
N ALA A 56 -14.90 7.06 23.96
CA ALA A 56 -15.85 6.73 22.91
C ALA A 56 -16.01 7.86 21.88
N ASP A 57 -16.12 9.11 22.35
CA ASP A 57 -16.16 10.31 21.50
C ASP A 57 -14.86 10.45 20.67
N GLU A 58 -13.70 10.23 21.29
CA GLU A 58 -12.40 10.25 20.62
C GLU A 58 -12.29 9.14 19.56
N ALA A 59 -12.69 7.91 19.90
CA ALA A 59 -12.68 6.80 18.97
C ALA A 59 -13.61 7.06 17.77
N GLU A 60 -14.79 7.61 17.98
CA GLU A 60 -15.71 7.98 16.89
C GLU A 60 -15.13 9.09 16.01
N ALA A 61 -14.52 10.11 16.62
CA ALA A 61 -13.90 11.22 15.90
C ALA A 61 -12.69 10.77 15.07
N LEU A 62 -11.90 9.81 15.56
CA LEU A 62 -10.72 9.29 14.87
C LEU A 62 -11.05 8.24 13.80
N ARG A 63 -12.16 7.52 13.95
CA ARG A 63 -12.61 6.45 13.02
C ARG A 63 -12.46 6.81 11.53
N PRO A 64 -12.99 7.94 11.02
CA PRO A 64 -12.87 8.25 9.59
C PRO A 64 -11.43 8.42 9.12
N PHE A 65 -10.54 8.92 9.97
CA PHE A 65 -9.13 9.06 9.63
C PHE A 65 -8.44 7.68 9.63
N THR A 66 -8.69 6.87 10.65
CA THR A 66 -8.14 5.51 10.72
C THR A 66 -8.62 4.62 9.57
N ASP A 67 -9.89 4.76 9.17
CA ASP A 67 -10.46 4.03 8.05
C ASP A 67 -9.81 4.46 6.73
N ARG A 68 -9.68 5.77 6.49
CA ARG A 68 -8.99 6.30 5.31
C ARG A 68 -7.55 5.81 5.23
N THR A 69 -6.78 5.91 6.31
CA THR A 69 -5.39 5.44 6.33
C THR A 69 -5.29 3.94 6.09
N ARG A 70 -6.25 3.14 6.58
CA ARG A 70 -6.31 1.70 6.31
C ARG A 70 -6.60 1.42 4.83
N GLU A 71 -7.52 2.14 4.21
CA GLU A 71 -7.83 2.01 2.78
C GLU A 71 -6.66 2.42 1.89
N GLU A 72 -5.98 3.53 2.22
CA GLU A 72 -4.77 3.97 1.54
C GLU A 72 -3.65 2.93 1.65
N ALA A 73 -3.42 2.38 2.85
CA ALA A 73 -2.43 1.32 3.06
C ALA A 73 -2.76 0.06 2.26
N ALA A 74 -4.03 -0.35 2.21
CA ALA A 74 -4.47 -1.49 1.41
C ALA A 74 -4.25 -1.26 -0.10
N THR A 75 -4.52 -0.04 -0.57
CA THR A 75 -4.31 0.36 -1.97
C THR A 75 -2.82 0.31 -2.33
N MET A 76 -1.95 0.94 -1.53
CA MET A 76 -0.51 0.92 -1.75
C MET A 76 0.08 -0.50 -1.69
N ALA A 77 -0.44 -1.36 -0.81
CA ALA A 77 -0.04 -2.75 -0.72
C ALA A 77 -0.39 -3.53 -2.00
N ALA A 78 -1.58 -3.32 -2.57
CA ALA A 78 -2.02 -3.94 -3.81
C ALA A 78 -1.19 -3.47 -5.02
N GLU A 79 -0.89 -2.18 -5.09
CA GLU A 79 -0.01 -1.61 -6.13
C GLU A 79 1.40 -2.18 -6.03
N THR A 80 1.96 -2.25 -4.81
CA THR A 80 3.29 -2.83 -4.55
C THR A 80 3.33 -4.29 -4.96
N ALA A 81 2.30 -5.08 -4.64
CA ALA A 81 2.21 -6.47 -5.04
C ALA A 81 2.18 -6.62 -6.58
N THR A 82 1.41 -5.77 -7.25
CA THR A 82 1.32 -5.73 -8.72
C THR A 82 2.67 -5.39 -9.37
N LEU A 83 3.36 -4.36 -8.87
CA LEU A 83 4.67 -3.97 -9.36
C LEU A 83 5.71 -5.06 -9.14
N ARG A 84 5.72 -5.71 -7.98
CA ARG A 84 6.61 -6.84 -7.69
C ARG A 84 6.38 -8.02 -8.64
N ALA A 85 5.12 -8.31 -8.99
CA ALA A 85 4.81 -9.34 -9.98
C ALA A 85 5.37 -8.96 -11.37
N LYS A 86 5.19 -7.71 -11.80
CA LYS A 86 5.75 -7.21 -13.07
C LYS A 86 7.28 -7.29 -13.11
N VAL A 87 7.95 -6.90 -12.03
CA VAL A 87 9.42 -7.00 -11.92
C VAL A 87 9.87 -8.44 -12.11
N ARG A 88 9.23 -9.40 -11.44
CA ARG A 88 9.57 -10.84 -11.58
C ARG A 88 9.39 -11.34 -13.01
N GLU A 89 8.34 -10.92 -13.70
CA GLU A 89 8.13 -11.29 -15.10
C GLU A 89 9.19 -10.67 -16.02
N LEU A 90 9.54 -9.40 -15.82
CA LEU A 90 10.60 -8.74 -16.59
C LEU A 90 11.96 -9.40 -16.35
N GLU A 91 12.29 -9.76 -15.12
CA GLU A 91 13.52 -10.51 -14.80
C GLU A 91 13.53 -11.91 -15.44
N ARG A 92 12.37 -12.56 -15.54
CA ARG A 92 12.24 -13.84 -16.25
C ARG A 92 12.49 -13.67 -17.74
N LEU A 93 11.87 -12.66 -18.37
CA LEU A 93 12.04 -12.36 -19.79
C LEU A 93 13.49 -11.96 -20.11
N ALA A 94 14.11 -11.10 -19.32
CA ALA A 94 15.50 -10.68 -19.51
C ALA A 94 16.46 -11.89 -19.50
N ARG A 95 16.28 -12.82 -18.56
CA ARG A 95 17.07 -14.07 -18.52
C ARG A 95 16.85 -14.95 -19.74
N GLU A 96 15.62 -14.98 -20.25
CA GLU A 96 15.29 -15.74 -21.46
C GLU A 96 15.94 -15.12 -22.70
N GLU A 97 15.91 -13.80 -22.83
CA GLU A 97 16.59 -13.07 -23.91
C GLU A 97 18.10 -13.26 -23.86
N GLU A 98 18.72 -13.15 -22.68
CA GLU A 98 20.16 -13.41 -22.49
C GLU A 98 20.54 -14.83 -22.93
N ARG A 99 19.73 -15.83 -22.57
CA ARG A 99 19.92 -17.22 -23.02
C ARG A 99 19.82 -17.34 -24.52
N LEU A 100 18.78 -16.79 -25.14
CA LEU A 100 18.59 -16.84 -26.59
C LEU A 100 19.74 -16.15 -27.34
N LEU A 101 20.23 -15.02 -26.83
CA LEU A 101 21.39 -14.33 -27.38
C LEU A 101 22.67 -15.17 -27.27
N ALA A 102 22.88 -15.84 -26.14
CA ALA A 102 24.01 -16.76 -25.96
C ALA A 102 23.92 -17.94 -26.95
N ASP A 103 22.74 -18.53 -27.11
CA ASP A 103 22.50 -19.64 -28.04
C ASP A 103 22.72 -19.22 -29.49
N ALA A 104 22.23 -18.03 -29.88
CA ALA A 104 22.43 -17.49 -31.22
C ALA A 104 23.91 -17.22 -31.52
N ARG A 105 24.65 -16.66 -30.55
CA ARG A 105 26.10 -16.47 -30.68
C ARG A 105 26.84 -17.80 -30.85
N ALA A 106 26.53 -18.77 -30.00
CA ALA A 106 27.14 -20.11 -30.10
C ALA A 106 26.80 -20.79 -31.43
N TYR A 107 25.59 -20.61 -31.96
CA TYR A 107 25.21 -21.11 -33.27
C TYR A 107 26.00 -20.45 -34.41
N LEU A 108 26.17 -19.12 -34.36
CA LEU A 108 26.95 -18.38 -35.36
C LEU A 108 28.42 -18.80 -35.36
N GLU A 109 29.04 -18.99 -34.19
CA GLU A 109 30.42 -19.48 -34.14
C GLU A 109 30.56 -20.87 -34.74
N ARG A 110 29.66 -21.81 -34.39
CA ARG A 110 29.65 -23.15 -35.03
C ARG A 110 29.45 -23.08 -36.53
N LEU A 111 28.65 -22.14 -37.02
CA LEU A 111 28.45 -21.96 -38.46
C LEU A 111 29.72 -21.44 -39.14
N ARG A 112 30.43 -20.51 -38.50
CA ARG A 112 31.72 -20.00 -38.98
C ARG A 112 32.77 -21.11 -39.06
N GLU A 113 32.95 -21.87 -37.97
CA GLU A 113 33.87 -23.01 -37.94
C GLU A 113 33.59 -24.02 -39.05
N ARG A 114 32.31 -24.36 -39.27
CA ARG A 114 31.91 -25.26 -40.36
C ARG A 114 32.17 -24.67 -41.74
N SER A 115 31.96 -23.37 -41.91
CA SER A 115 32.22 -22.69 -43.18
C SER A 115 33.71 -22.64 -43.51
N GLU A 116 34.56 -22.44 -42.51
CA GLU A 116 36.02 -22.45 -42.64
C GLU A 116 36.51 -23.85 -42.99
N ALA A 117 36.07 -24.87 -42.26
CA ALA A 117 36.39 -26.28 -42.56
C ALA A 117 35.97 -26.68 -43.98
N LEU A 118 34.78 -26.25 -44.43
CA LEU A 118 34.31 -26.51 -45.80
C LEU A 118 35.17 -25.79 -46.85
N ALA A 119 35.59 -24.55 -46.58
CA ALA A 119 36.46 -23.80 -47.47
C ALA A 119 37.84 -24.45 -47.60
N GLU A 120 38.42 -24.94 -46.49
CA GLU A 120 39.66 -25.70 -46.47
C GLU A 120 39.53 -27.02 -47.26
N ASP A 121 38.44 -27.76 -47.03
CA ASP A 121 38.15 -29.00 -47.75
C ASP A 121 38.00 -28.77 -49.25
N TYR A 122 37.26 -27.71 -49.64
CA TYR A 122 37.09 -27.33 -51.03
C TYR A 122 38.42 -26.96 -51.68
N LEU A 123 39.25 -26.16 -51.02
CA LEU A 123 40.58 -25.78 -51.50
C LEU A 123 41.46 -27.02 -51.70
N ARG A 124 41.43 -27.96 -50.75
CA ARG A 124 42.19 -29.20 -50.83
C ARG A 124 41.76 -30.08 -52.01
N VAL A 125 40.46 -30.18 -52.30
CA VAL A 125 39.92 -31.04 -53.36
C VAL A 125 40.05 -30.39 -54.74
N THR A 126 39.82 -29.08 -54.85
CA THR A 126 39.73 -28.38 -56.15
C THR A 126 41.00 -27.62 -56.53
N GLY A 127 41.90 -27.35 -55.57
CA GLY A 127 43.06 -26.47 -55.76
C GLY A 127 42.71 -24.98 -55.88
N HIS A 128 41.44 -24.62 -55.71
CA HIS A 128 40.94 -23.26 -55.82
C HIS A 128 40.27 -22.80 -54.53
N ALA A 129 40.43 -21.52 -54.17
CA ALA A 129 39.78 -20.97 -52.98
C ALA A 129 38.26 -20.84 -53.20
N LEU A 130 37.48 -21.20 -52.18
CA LEU A 130 36.04 -20.96 -52.16
C LEU A 130 35.79 -19.46 -51.89
N VAL A 131 35.23 -18.73 -52.85
CA VAL A 131 34.89 -17.31 -52.67
C VAL A 131 33.53 -17.22 -51.97
N PRO A 132 33.43 -16.62 -50.78
CA PRO A 132 32.14 -16.46 -50.11
C PRO A 132 31.23 -15.52 -50.91
N ALA A 133 29.95 -15.89 -51.04
CA ALA A 133 28.94 -15.01 -51.63
C ALA A 133 28.74 -13.78 -50.72
N ARG A 134 28.80 -12.57 -51.32
CA ARG A 134 28.58 -11.29 -50.63
C ARG A 134 27.13 -11.12 -50.18
#